data_AF-A0AAV5XWM8-F1
#
_entry.id   AF-A0AAV5XWM8-F1
#
_cell.length_a   1.000
_cell.length_b   1.000
_cell.length_c   1.000
_cell.angle_alpha   90.00
_cell.angle_beta   90.00
_cell.angle_gamma   90.00
#
_symmetry.space_group_name_H-M   'P 1'
#
loop_
_entity.id
_entity.type
_entity.pdbx_description
1 polymer ?
#
loop_
_entity_poly.entity_id
_entity_poly.type
_entity_poly.pdbx_seq_one_letter_code
_entity_poly.pdbx_strand_id
1 'polypeptide(L)'
;MQLLLARLGRLEDLVCQGEEAAWAPYLAALDTLARVLDHMAPGRRGELLATSQMAARLNLSPKTLLRRKARGEICPAVQRGKLIRWRGDEITR
;
A
#
# COMPACT_ATOMS: atom_id res chain seq x y z
N MET A 1 8.14 -0.04 12.65
CA MET A 1 6.79 -0.64 12.68
C MET A 1 6.55 -1.55 13.88
N GLN A 2 7.49 -2.44 14.25
CA GLN A 2 7.30 -3.40 15.36
C GLN A 2 6.86 -2.78 16.69
N LEU A 3 7.43 -1.65 17.11
CA LEU A 3 7.04 -0.97 18.35
C LEU A 3 5.57 -0.50 18.33
N LEU A 4 5.10 0.00 17.19
CA LEU A 4 3.73 0.50 17.01
C LEU A 4 2.73 -0.66 17.02
N LEU A 5 3.06 -1.77 16.36
CA LEU A 5 2.26 -3.00 16.38
C LEU A 5 2.17 -3.61 17.78
N ALA A 6 3.28 -3.66 18.52
CA ALA A 6 3.30 -4.15 19.90
C ALA A 6 2.51 -3.24 20.86
N ARG A 7 2.47 -1.92 20.59
CA ARG A 7 1.61 -1.00 21.34
C ARG A 7 0.14 -1.19 20.99
N LEU A 8 -0.17 -1.44 19.72
CA LEU A 8 -1.52 -1.69 19.25
C LEU A 8 -2.11 -2.95 19.88
N GLY A 9 -1.37 -4.07 19.87
CA GLY A 9 -1.85 -5.33 20.45
C GLY A 9 -2.16 -5.22 21.95
N ARG A 10 -1.33 -4.52 22.72
CA ARG A 10 -1.61 -4.27 24.14
C ARG A 10 -2.86 -3.42 24.37
N LEU A 11 -3.14 -2.46 23.49
CA LEU A 11 -4.34 -1.63 23.58
C LEU A 11 -5.58 -2.41 23.15
N GLU A 12 -5.45 -3.28 22.15
CA GLU A 12 -6.49 -4.20 21.71
C GLU A 12 -6.89 -5.18 22.83
N ASP A 13 -5.91 -5.73 23.57
CA ASP A 13 -6.16 -6.60 24.72
C ASP A 13 -6.98 -5.88 25.81
N LEU A 14 -6.64 -4.62 26.12
CA LEU A 14 -7.35 -3.82 27.12
C LEU A 14 -8.78 -3.49 26.67
N VAL A 15 -8.97 -3.15 25.39
CA VAL A 15 -10.31 -2.95 24.81
C VAL A 15 -11.14 -4.24 24.88
N CYS A 16 -10.56 -5.39 24.55
CA CYS A 16 -11.23 -6.69 24.66
C CYS A 16 -11.62 -7.05 26.10
N GLN A 17 -10.89 -6.54 27.09
CA GLN A 17 -11.18 -6.71 28.52
C GLN A 17 -12.26 -5.74 29.03
N GLY A 18 -12.76 -4.82 28.19
CA GLY A 18 -13.80 -3.86 28.55
C GLY A 18 -13.27 -2.57 29.18
N GLU A 19 -11.97 -2.30 29.09
CA GLU A 19 -11.38 -1.05 29.60
C GLU A 19 -11.71 0.12 28.66
N GLU A 20 -12.79 0.84 28.97
CA GLU A 20 -13.28 1.96 28.15
C GLU A 20 -12.22 3.05 27.91
N ALA A 21 -11.33 3.28 28.89
CA ALA A 21 -10.25 4.25 28.77
C ALA A 21 -9.21 3.87 27.69
N ALA A 22 -9.15 2.61 27.26
CA ALA A 22 -8.22 2.14 26.22
C ALA A 22 -8.69 2.47 24.80
N TRP A 23 -9.98 2.78 24.58
CA TRP A 23 -10.51 3.08 23.24
C TRP A 23 -9.85 4.30 22.58
N ALA A 24 -9.77 5.43 23.29
CA ALA A 24 -9.17 6.65 22.74
C ALA A 24 -7.72 6.44 22.28
N PRO A 25 -6.80 5.87 23.09
CA PRO A 25 -5.43 5.61 22.64
C PRO A 25 -5.36 4.50 21.57
N TYR A 26 -6.26 3.52 21.58
CA TYR A 26 -6.35 2.48 20.55
C TYR A 26 -6.68 3.08 19.18
N LEU A 27 -7.74 3.89 19.10
CA LEU A 27 -8.16 4.58 17.88
C LEU A 27 -7.07 5.53 17.35
N ALA A 28 -6.38 6.25 18.24
CA ALA A 28 -5.27 7.12 17.84
C ALA A 28 -4.09 6.34 17.24
N ALA A 29 -3.78 5.17 17.80
CA ALA A 29 -2.73 4.29 17.28
C ALA A 29 -3.12 3.67 15.91
N LEU A 30 -4.40 3.31 15.72
CA LEU A 30 -4.95 2.88 14.44
C LEU A 30 -4.88 3.97 13.37
N ASP A 31 -5.29 5.21 13.68
CA ASP A 31 -5.22 6.33 12.74
C ASP A 31 -3.77 6.64 12.34
N THR A 32 -2.84 6.57 13.31
CA THR A 32 -1.40 6.71 13.03
C THR A 32 -0.90 5.62 12.08
N LEU A 33 -1.30 4.37 12.29
CA LEU A 33 -0.97 3.27 11.38
C LEU A 33 -1.53 3.48 9.98
N ALA A 34 -2.80 3.88 9.87
CA ALA A 34 -3.45 4.14 8.59
C ALA A 34 -2.69 5.24 7.81
N ARG A 35 -2.36 6.34 8.47
CA ARG A 35 -1.57 7.42 7.88
C ARG A 35 -0.18 6.95 7.44
N VAL A 36 0.52 6.16 8.25
CA VAL A 36 1.85 5.65 7.87
C VAL A 36 1.75 4.68 6.69
N LEU A 37 0.77 3.79 6.68
CA LEU A 37 0.53 2.86 5.57
C LEU A 37 0.24 3.59 4.26
N ASP A 38 -0.51 4.69 4.32
CA ASP A 38 -0.73 5.55 3.15
C ASP A 38 0.55 6.19 2.60
N HIS A 39 1.58 6.40 3.43
CA HIS A 39 2.89 6.85 2.98
C HIS A 39 3.81 5.70 2.55
N MET A 40 3.55 4.47 2.99
CA MET A 40 4.35 3.29 2.64
C MET A 40 3.86 2.57 1.38
N ALA A 41 2.63 2.84 0.92
CA ALA A 41 2.10 2.31 -0.32
C ALA A 41 2.32 3.32 -1.46
N PRO A 42 3.44 3.26 -2.20
CA PRO A 42 3.63 4.12 -3.35
C PRO A 42 2.46 3.94 -4.32
N GLY A 43 2.01 5.06 -4.90
CA GLY A 43 0.93 5.09 -5.87
C GLY A 43 -0.49 5.26 -5.35
N ARG A 44 -0.73 5.55 -4.05
CA ARG A 44 -2.07 5.95 -3.54
C ARG A 44 -2.36 7.46 -3.62
N ARG A 45 -1.34 8.31 -3.85
CA ARG A 45 -1.48 9.78 -4.03
C ARG A 45 -1.16 10.25 -5.45
N GLY A 46 -1.39 9.40 -6.46
CA GLY A 46 -1.04 9.70 -7.85
C GLY A 46 0.47 9.59 -8.15
N GLU A 47 1.26 9.07 -7.22
CA GLU A 47 2.67 8.77 -7.46
C GLU A 47 2.83 7.68 -8.52
N LEU A 48 3.73 7.91 -9.46
CA LEU A 48 4.00 6.98 -10.53
C LEU A 48 4.92 5.85 -10.06
N LEU A 49 4.41 4.63 -10.09
CA LEU A 49 5.14 3.42 -9.74
C LEU A 49 6.22 3.08 -10.78
N ALA A 50 7.34 2.55 -10.32
CA ALA A 50 8.28 1.82 -11.17
C ALA A 50 7.73 0.43 -11.52
N THR A 51 8.30 -0.22 -12.56
CA THR A 51 7.89 -1.57 -12.98
C THR A 51 8.01 -2.60 -11.87
N SER A 52 9.03 -2.54 -11.01
CA SER A 52 9.17 -3.45 -9.87
C SER A 52 8.07 -3.24 -8.82
N GLN A 53 7.71 -1.99 -8.53
CA GLN A 53 6.67 -1.65 -7.57
C GLN A 53 5.28 -2.04 -8.08
N MET A 54 4.98 -1.76 -9.34
CA MET A 54 3.73 -2.18 -9.98
C MET A 54 3.62 -3.71 -10.06
N ALA A 55 4.73 -4.40 -10.35
CA ALA A 55 4.76 -5.85 -10.38
C ALA A 55 4.50 -6.45 -8.99
N ALA A 56 5.13 -5.91 -7.94
CA ALA A 56 4.86 -6.30 -6.56
C ALA A 56 3.39 -6.07 -6.17
N ARG A 57 2.81 -4.92 -6.54
CA ARG A 57 1.40 -4.59 -6.27
C ARG A 57 0.42 -5.55 -6.94
N LEU A 58 0.75 -6.05 -8.13
CA LEU A 58 -0.03 -7.04 -8.87
C LEU A 58 0.28 -8.50 -8.50
N ASN A 59 1.23 -8.72 -7.57
CA ASN A 59 1.79 -10.04 -7.28
C ASN A 59 2.30 -10.78 -8.53
N LEU A 60 3.00 -10.05 -9.42
CA LEU A 60 3.58 -10.56 -10.67
C LEU A 60 5.10 -10.38 -10.68
N SER A 61 5.78 -11.15 -11.53
CA SER A 61 7.16 -10.83 -11.89
C SER A 61 7.22 -9.59 -12.79
N PRO A 62 8.29 -8.76 -12.73
CA PRO A 62 8.48 -7.64 -13.65
C PRO A 62 8.45 -8.06 -15.12
N LYS A 63 8.98 -9.24 -15.44
CA LYS A 63 8.94 -9.82 -16.79
C LYS A 63 7.50 -10.10 -17.25
N THR A 64 6.67 -10.65 -16.36
CA THR A 64 5.25 -10.90 -16.63
C THR A 64 4.50 -9.59 -16.86
N LEU A 65 4.74 -8.57 -16.04
CA LEU A 65 4.12 -7.25 -16.20
C LEU A 65 4.47 -6.62 -17.56
N LEU A 66 5.75 -6.65 -17.97
CA LEU A 66 6.16 -6.14 -19.27
C LEU A 66 5.56 -6.95 -20.44
N ARG A 67 5.38 -8.26 -20.27
CA ARG A 67 4.70 -9.10 -21.26
C ARG A 67 3.22 -8.73 -21.41
N ARG A 68 2.52 -8.50 -20.30
CA ARG A 68 1.12 -8.05 -20.32
C ARG A 68 0.96 -6.66 -20.95
N LYS A 69 1.91 -5.75 -20.69
CA LYS A 69 2.00 -4.47 -21.40
C LYS A 69 2.18 -4.65 -22.91
N ALA A 70 3.08 -5.53 -23.35
CA ALA A 70 3.30 -5.77 -24.77
C ALA A 70 2.05 -6.33 -25.48
N ARG A 71 1.16 -6.99 -24.73
CA ARG A 71 -0.13 -7.50 -25.22
C ARG A 71 -1.27 -6.48 -25.12
N GLY A 72 -1.01 -5.29 -24.56
CA GLY A 72 -2.04 -4.26 -24.34
C GLY A 72 -2.99 -4.56 -23.18
N GLU A 73 -2.72 -5.57 -22.35
CA GLU A 73 -3.56 -5.93 -21.20
C GLU A 73 -3.42 -4.92 -20.05
N ILE A 74 -2.27 -4.24 -19.95
CA ILE A 74 -1.97 -3.24 -18.91
C ILE A 74 -1.22 -2.09 -19.56
N CYS A 75 -1.73 -0.87 -19.39
CA CYS A 75 -1.11 0.33 -19.94
C CYS A 75 -0.27 1.07 -18.88
N PRO A 76 0.95 1.53 -19.23
CA PRO A 76 1.68 2.45 -18.37
C PRO A 76 1.04 3.84 -18.44
N ALA A 77 1.11 4.58 -17.34
CA ALA A 77 0.63 5.95 -17.29
C ALA A 77 1.59 6.92 -17.99
N VAL A 78 2.90 6.66 -17.90
CA VAL A 78 3.92 7.43 -18.63
C VAL A 78 4.96 6.47 -19.21
N GLN A 79 5.24 6.63 -20.50
CA GLN A 79 6.36 5.98 -21.17
C GLN A 79 7.18 7.02 -21.93
N ARG A 80 8.45 7.18 -21.57
CA ARG A 80 9.42 8.02 -22.31
C ARG A 80 10.66 7.18 -22.61
N GLY A 81 10.78 6.73 -23.85
CA GLY A 81 11.84 5.78 -24.25
C GLY A 81 11.80 4.50 -23.41
N LYS A 82 12.89 4.24 -22.67
CA LYS A 82 13.01 3.09 -21.75
C LYS A 82 12.38 3.32 -20.37
N LEU A 83 12.04 4.56 -20.02
CA LEU A 83 11.42 4.88 -18.74
C LEU A 83 9.94 4.55 -18.78
N ILE A 84 9.51 3.63 -17.93
CA ILE A 84 8.11 3.24 -17.76
C ILE A 84 7.66 3.55 -16.34
N ARG A 85 6.49 4.15 -16.24
CA ARG A 85 5.87 4.60 -15.01
C ARG A 85 4.38 4.25 -15.02
N TRP A 86 3.90 3.66 -13.93
CA TRP A 86 2.57 3.08 -13.83
C TRP A 86 1.73 3.85 -12.82
N ARG A 87 0.43 4.04 -13.08
CA ARG A 87 -0.49 4.52 -12.04
C ARG A 87 -0.89 3.35 -11.16
N GLY A 88 -0.78 3.51 -9.84
CA GLY A 88 -1.20 2.50 -8.87
C GLY A 88 -2.73 2.30 -8.80
N ASP A 89 -3.50 3.26 -9.31
CA ASP A 89 -4.95 3.33 -9.18
C ASP A 89 -5.72 2.77 -10.40
N GLU A 90 -5.06 2.56 -11.54
CA GLU A 90 -5.71 2.16 -12.81
C GLU A 90 -6.03 0.66 -12.93
N ILE A 91 -5.70 -0.16 -11.91
CA ILE A 91 -6.05 -1.59 -11.91
C ILE A 91 -7.29 -1.82 -11.03
N THR A 92 -8.38 -1.12 -11.36
CA THR A 92 -9.69 -1.46 -10.83
C THR A 92 -10.56 -1.85 -12.01
N ARG A 93 -10.78 -3.16 -12.17
CA ARG A 93 -11.90 -3.70 -12.93
C ARG A 93 -12.46 -4.89 -12.17
#